data_AF-A0A969I7Z5-F1
#
_entry.id   AF-A0A969I7Z5-F1
#
_cell.length_a   1.000
_cell.length_b   1.000
_cell.length_c   1.000
_cell.angle_alpha   90.00
_cell.angle_beta   90.00
_cell.angle_gamma   90.00
#
_symmetry.space_group_name_H-M   'P 1'
#
loop_
_entity.id
_entity.type
_entity.pdbx_description
1 polymer ?
#
loop_
_entity_poly.entity_id
_entity_poly.type
_entity_poly.pdbx_seq_one_letter_code
_entity_poly.pdbx_strand_id
1 'polypeptide(L)'
;MVIAIEEDGTAARVQLAGLPAPVLEYYSINSRFLVGAADSGDANALALDCPQVQFRGRDGLVARVRLAADTPADSRLTPGCLVQELVRVLPRQVGLVVALDAALGRIERVDATSAFANVEAVDSVATAGEQNADCLFGRATTEDNEILSGYGLFSVGRLNLPSTLGAADEAIKSAVTRLAPRLETLRAVKLLRLTLNEGRRAWVPVFRCSRPSRSLNY
;
A
#
# COMPACT_ATOMS: atom_id res chain seq x y z
N MET A 1 -11.16 -12.44 -5.33
CA MET A 1 -11.97 -13.50 -5.98
C MET A 1 -11.09 -14.34 -6.90
N VAL A 2 -11.27 -15.65 -6.94
CA VAL A 2 -10.60 -16.56 -7.89
C VAL A 2 -11.13 -16.30 -9.30
N ILE A 3 -10.25 -15.96 -10.24
CA ILE A 3 -10.60 -15.60 -11.63
C ILE A 3 -10.14 -16.63 -12.66
N ALA A 4 -9.11 -17.43 -12.35
CA ALA A 4 -8.66 -18.52 -13.21
C ALA A 4 -7.95 -19.60 -12.36
N ILE A 5 -8.02 -20.85 -12.83
CA ILE A 5 -7.37 -22.01 -12.21
C ILE A 5 -6.15 -22.40 -13.02
N GLU A 6 -5.11 -22.86 -12.32
CA GLU A 6 -3.81 -23.28 -12.86
C GLU A 6 -3.38 -24.58 -12.14
N GLU A 7 -2.39 -25.30 -12.70
CA GLU A 7 -1.80 -26.51 -12.09
C GLU A 7 -2.87 -27.50 -11.54
N ASP A 8 -3.82 -27.89 -12.39
CA ASP A 8 -4.88 -28.87 -12.09
C ASP A 8 -5.70 -28.57 -10.81
N GLY A 9 -5.88 -27.29 -10.49
CA GLY A 9 -6.69 -26.86 -9.32
C GLY A 9 -5.89 -26.56 -8.07
N THR A 10 -4.56 -26.67 -8.13
CA THR A 10 -3.67 -26.37 -6.99
C THR A 10 -3.14 -24.94 -7.00
N ALA A 11 -3.13 -24.27 -8.16
CA ALA A 11 -2.79 -22.87 -8.31
C ALA A 11 -3.95 -22.07 -8.92
N ALA A 12 -3.94 -20.76 -8.72
CA ALA A 12 -4.96 -19.89 -9.28
C ALA A 12 -4.49 -18.44 -9.43
N ARG A 13 -5.22 -17.71 -10.27
CA ARG A 13 -5.20 -16.25 -10.29
C ARG A 13 -6.35 -15.68 -9.48
N VAL A 14 -6.05 -14.68 -8.67
CA VAL A 14 -6.99 -14.04 -7.75
C VAL A 14 -6.99 -12.53 -7.94
N GLN A 15 -8.17 -11.94 -8.07
CA GLN A 15 -8.37 -10.50 -8.09
C GLN A 15 -8.29 -9.92 -6.67
N LEU A 16 -7.41 -8.94 -6.48
CA LEU A 16 -7.15 -8.24 -5.20
C LEU A 16 -7.85 -6.86 -5.10
N ALA A 17 -8.75 -6.56 -6.04
CA ALA A 17 -9.58 -5.36 -5.97
C ALA A 17 -10.30 -5.25 -4.61
N GLY A 18 -10.30 -4.06 -4.03
CA GLY A 18 -10.86 -3.79 -2.69
C GLY A 18 -9.81 -3.69 -1.58
N LEU A 19 -8.56 -4.12 -1.82
CA LEU A 19 -7.46 -3.85 -0.88
C LEU A 19 -6.91 -2.42 -1.06
N PRO A 20 -6.53 -1.73 0.04
CA PRO A 20 -5.85 -0.45 -0.04
C PRO A 20 -4.55 -0.53 -0.84
N ALA A 21 -4.26 0.48 -1.66
CA ALA A 21 -3.05 0.51 -2.50
C ALA A 21 -1.74 0.31 -1.70
N PRO A 22 -1.54 0.96 -0.52
CA PRO A 22 -0.33 0.72 0.29
C PRO A 22 -0.20 -0.74 0.75
N VAL A 23 -1.31 -1.42 1.04
CA VAL A 23 -1.28 -2.84 1.43
C VAL A 23 -0.83 -3.72 0.27
N LEU A 24 -1.30 -3.44 -0.95
CA LEU A 24 -0.91 -4.18 -2.15
C LEU A 24 0.59 -4.03 -2.46
N GLU A 25 1.16 -2.86 -2.20
CA GLU A 25 2.59 -2.58 -2.39
C GLU A 25 3.48 -3.44 -1.48
N TYR A 26 3.10 -3.59 -0.20
CA TYR A 26 3.88 -4.33 0.78
C TYR A 26 3.47 -5.81 0.96
N TYR A 27 2.56 -6.30 0.12
CA TYR A 27 2.08 -7.67 0.19
C TYR A 27 3.19 -8.68 -0.11
N SER A 28 3.61 -9.43 0.90
CA SER A 28 4.76 -10.34 0.75
C SER A 28 4.34 -11.78 0.47
N ILE A 29 5.27 -12.53 -0.12
CA ILE A 29 5.16 -13.98 -0.30
C ILE A 29 4.83 -14.62 1.04
N ASN A 30 4.07 -15.71 1.00
CA ASN A 30 3.60 -16.47 2.16
C ASN A 30 2.40 -15.89 2.92
N SER A 31 1.94 -14.68 2.58
CA SER A 31 0.63 -14.19 2.99
C SER A 31 -0.47 -15.18 2.57
N ARG A 32 -1.53 -15.30 3.37
CA ARG A 32 -2.58 -16.31 3.21
C ARG A 32 -3.94 -15.68 3.05
N PHE A 33 -4.72 -16.29 2.18
CA PHE A 33 -6.14 -15.98 2.01
C PHE A 33 -6.97 -17.22 2.29
N LEU A 34 -8.09 -17.02 2.97
CA LEU A 34 -9.19 -17.97 3.02
C LEU A 34 -9.91 -17.95 1.69
N VAL A 35 -10.31 -19.11 1.18
CA VAL A 35 -11.18 -19.24 0.01
C VAL A 35 -12.54 -19.72 0.48
N GLY A 36 -13.60 -18.97 0.18
CA GLY A 36 -14.96 -19.34 0.56
C GLY A 36 -15.96 -19.12 -0.58
N ALA A 37 -17.13 -19.74 -0.40
CA ALA A 37 -18.23 -19.60 -1.33
C ALA A 37 -18.76 -18.16 -1.28
N ALA A 38 -19.18 -17.64 -2.43
CA ALA A 38 -19.74 -16.30 -2.54
C ALA A 38 -21.06 -16.13 -1.76
N ASP A 39 -21.72 -17.24 -1.39
CA ASP A 39 -23.10 -17.27 -0.87
C ASP A 39 -23.20 -17.57 0.63
N SER A 40 -22.08 -17.85 1.32
CA SER A 40 -22.10 -18.07 2.76
C SER A 40 -22.14 -16.71 3.49
N GLY A 41 -23.36 -16.22 3.77
CA GLY A 41 -23.64 -15.01 4.55
C GLY A 41 -23.17 -15.06 6.01
N ASP A 42 -22.59 -16.18 6.45
CA ASP A 42 -22.00 -16.33 7.77
C ASP A 42 -20.58 -15.74 7.81
N ALA A 43 -20.51 -14.42 7.99
CA ALA A 43 -19.27 -13.66 8.16
C ALA A 43 -18.43 -14.04 9.40
N ASN A 44 -18.93 -14.96 10.23
CA ASN A 44 -18.34 -15.30 11.53
C ASN A 44 -17.99 -16.79 11.71
N ALA A 45 -18.18 -17.63 10.69
CA ALA A 45 -17.61 -18.96 10.71
C ALA A 45 -16.09 -18.82 10.57
N LEU A 46 -15.36 -18.97 11.68
CA LEU A 46 -13.92 -19.18 11.68
C LEU A 46 -13.65 -20.46 10.89
N ALA A 47 -13.49 -20.30 9.58
CA ALA A 47 -13.44 -21.40 8.64
C ALA A 47 -12.06 -22.05 8.66
N LEU A 48 -11.70 -22.69 9.77
CA LEU A 48 -10.54 -23.58 9.85
C LEU A 48 -10.59 -24.68 8.79
N ASP A 49 -11.79 -25.04 8.32
CA ASP A 49 -12.01 -26.08 7.31
C ASP A 49 -12.11 -25.54 5.87
N CYS A 50 -12.05 -24.22 5.66
CA CYS A 50 -12.02 -23.68 4.30
C CYS A 50 -10.60 -23.74 3.72
N PRO A 51 -10.48 -23.98 2.40
CA PRO A 51 -9.18 -24.05 1.76
C PRO A 51 -8.45 -22.72 1.89
N GLN A 52 -7.15 -22.80 2.20
CA GLN A 52 -6.28 -21.63 2.27
C GLN A 52 -5.38 -21.60 1.06
N VAL A 53 -5.13 -20.40 0.56
CA VAL A 53 -4.18 -20.17 -0.52
C VAL A 53 -3.08 -19.23 -0.07
N GLN A 54 -1.86 -19.53 -0.50
CA GLN A 54 -0.66 -18.77 -0.23
C GLN A 54 -0.29 -17.89 -1.42
N PHE A 55 -0.01 -16.63 -1.15
CA PHE A 55 0.44 -15.65 -2.11
C PHE A 55 1.84 -15.96 -2.65
N ARG A 56 1.99 -15.92 -3.99
CA ARG A 56 3.26 -16.18 -4.71
C ARG A 56 3.78 -14.97 -5.49
N GLY A 57 3.00 -13.92 -5.60
CA GLY A 57 3.35 -12.70 -6.33
C GLY A 57 2.14 -12.13 -7.05
N ARG A 58 2.30 -10.95 -7.64
CA ARG A 58 1.22 -10.28 -8.37
C ARG A 58 1.73 -9.56 -9.61
N ASP A 59 0.81 -9.34 -10.52
CA ASP A 59 0.93 -8.39 -11.62
C ASP A 59 -0.27 -7.44 -11.56
N GLY A 60 -0.02 -6.16 -11.28
CA GLY A 60 -1.06 -5.20 -10.94
C GLY A 60 -1.93 -5.68 -9.77
N LEU A 61 -3.24 -5.80 -10.02
CA LEU A 61 -4.25 -6.27 -9.06
C LEU A 61 -4.48 -7.79 -9.10
N VAL A 62 -3.79 -8.52 -9.98
CA VAL A 62 -3.95 -9.96 -10.13
C VAL A 62 -2.84 -10.69 -9.39
N ALA A 63 -3.19 -11.43 -8.35
CA ALA A 63 -2.27 -12.28 -7.60
C ALA A 63 -2.20 -13.68 -8.20
N ARG A 64 -1.01 -14.26 -8.19
CA ARG A 64 -0.79 -15.71 -8.31
C ARG A 64 -0.77 -16.32 -6.91
N VAL A 65 -1.58 -17.36 -6.71
CA VAL A 65 -1.69 -18.06 -5.44
C VAL A 65 -1.61 -19.57 -5.65
N ARG A 66 -1.22 -20.30 -4.62
CA ARG A 66 -1.22 -21.77 -4.59
C ARG A 66 -1.88 -22.25 -3.31
N LEU A 67 -2.55 -23.41 -3.32
CA LEU A 67 -3.04 -24.04 -2.10
C LEU A 67 -1.93 -24.12 -1.05
N ALA A 68 -2.29 -23.78 0.19
CA ALA A 68 -1.35 -23.87 1.31
C ALA A 68 -1.13 -25.35 1.68
N ALA A 69 0.07 -25.69 2.14
CA ALA A 69 0.46 -27.08 2.42
C ALA A 69 -0.36 -27.75 3.54
N ASP A 70 -0.97 -26.94 4.42
CA ASP A 70 -1.85 -27.33 5.51
C ASP A 70 -3.33 -27.43 5.11
N THR A 71 -3.64 -27.24 3.82
CA THR A 71 -4.99 -27.44 3.28
C THR A 71 -5.24 -28.93 2.98
N PRO A 72 -6.46 -29.47 3.17
CA PRO A 72 -6.76 -30.88 2.87
C PRO A 72 -6.38 -31.27 1.44
N ALA A 73 -5.77 -32.44 1.26
CA ALA A 73 -5.17 -32.88 -0.03
C ALA A 73 -6.15 -32.90 -1.22
N ASP A 74 -7.43 -33.16 -0.93
CA ASP A 74 -8.49 -33.22 -1.94
C ASP A 74 -9.09 -31.84 -2.26
N SER A 75 -8.60 -30.77 -1.63
CA SER A 75 -9.07 -29.42 -1.91
C SER A 75 -8.71 -29.03 -3.33
N ARG A 76 -9.68 -28.44 -4.02
CA ARG A 76 -9.52 -27.88 -5.36
C ARG A 76 -10.12 -26.49 -5.39
N LEU A 77 -9.40 -25.58 -6.05
CA LEU A 77 -9.86 -24.22 -6.25
C LEU A 77 -10.90 -24.17 -7.37
N THR A 78 -11.95 -23.38 -7.18
CA THR A 78 -12.99 -23.16 -8.20
C THR A 78 -13.07 -21.68 -8.57
N PRO A 79 -13.24 -21.34 -9.86
CA PRO A 79 -13.46 -19.96 -10.29
C PRO A 79 -14.70 -19.37 -9.62
N GLY A 80 -14.65 -18.08 -9.30
CA GLY A 80 -15.77 -17.35 -8.69
C GLY A 80 -15.79 -17.39 -7.17
N CYS A 81 -15.02 -18.26 -6.51
CA CYS A 81 -14.86 -18.21 -5.06
C CYS A 81 -14.31 -16.85 -4.63
N LEU A 82 -14.90 -16.31 -3.57
CA LEU A 82 -14.36 -15.10 -2.95
C LEU A 82 -13.15 -15.50 -2.11
N VAL A 83 -12.25 -14.54 -1.91
CA VAL A 83 -11.10 -14.73 -1.03
C VAL A 83 -11.11 -13.66 0.04
N GLN A 84 -10.63 -14.01 1.22
CA GLN A 84 -10.52 -13.09 2.34
C GLN A 84 -9.12 -13.19 2.93
N GLU A 85 -8.51 -12.04 3.27
CA GLU A 85 -7.19 -12.05 3.90
C GLU A 85 -7.26 -12.69 5.29
N LEU A 86 -6.44 -13.73 5.50
CA LEU A 86 -6.32 -14.43 6.78
C LEU A 86 -5.03 -14.03 7.50
N VAL A 87 -3.89 -14.09 6.78
CA VAL A 87 -2.57 -13.74 7.31
C VAL A 87 -1.90 -12.79 6.33
N ARG A 88 -1.55 -11.59 6.80
CA ARG A 88 -0.72 -10.64 6.06
C ARG A 88 0.73 -10.77 6.50
N VAL A 89 1.61 -11.05 5.55
CA VAL A 89 3.06 -10.96 5.75
C VAL A 89 3.51 -9.60 5.23
N LEU A 90 4.13 -8.82 6.09
CA LEU A 90 4.72 -7.52 5.77
C LEU A 90 6.26 -7.62 5.82
N PRO A 91 7.00 -6.81 5.06
CA PRO A 91 8.44 -6.75 5.18
C PRO A 91 8.84 -6.21 6.55
N ARG A 92 9.96 -6.71 7.06
CA ARG A 92 10.48 -6.34 8.38
C ARG A 92 10.92 -4.87 8.44
N GLN A 93 11.38 -4.34 7.31
CA GLN A 93 11.79 -2.95 7.15
C GLN A 93 10.82 -2.27 6.19
N VAL A 94 10.09 -1.29 6.71
CA VAL A 94 9.27 -0.36 5.94
C VAL A 94 9.80 1.03 6.25
N GLY A 95 10.27 1.74 5.24
CA GLY A 95 10.65 3.15 5.36
C GLY A 95 9.68 4.06 4.61
N LEU A 96 9.92 5.36 4.75
CA LEU A 96 9.13 6.41 4.12
C LEU A 96 9.68 6.77 2.75
N VAL A 97 8.79 7.02 1.81
CA VAL A 97 9.09 7.70 0.55
C VAL A 97 8.83 9.19 0.76
N VAL A 98 9.87 10.01 0.72
CA VAL A 98 9.76 11.47 0.88
C VAL A 98 9.82 12.13 -0.49
N ALA A 99 8.75 12.81 -0.90
CA ALA A 99 8.77 13.63 -2.10
C ALA A 99 9.45 14.98 -1.83
N LEU A 100 10.24 15.47 -2.78
CA LEU A 100 10.75 16.84 -2.78
C LEU A 100 9.78 17.74 -3.54
N ASP A 101 9.38 18.85 -2.92
CA ASP A 101 8.51 19.86 -3.51
C ASP A 101 9.12 20.43 -4.80
N ALA A 102 8.28 20.61 -5.83
CA ALA A 102 8.69 21.15 -7.11
C ALA A 102 9.20 22.61 -7.01
N ALA A 103 8.79 23.34 -5.96
CA ALA A 103 9.29 24.68 -5.68
C ALA A 103 10.75 24.71 -5.18
N LEU A 104 11.33 23.56 -4.80
CA LEU A 104 12.73 23.49 -4.38
C LEU A 104 13.68 23.64 -5.57
N GLY A 105 14.63 24.55 -5.42
CA GLY A 105 15.73 24.76 -6.34
C GLY A 105 16.57 23.51 -6.54
N ARG A 106 17.34 23.48 -7.63
CA ARG A 106 18.17 22.31 -7.99
C ARG A 106 19.19 21.98 -6.90
N ILE A 107 19.83 23.00 -6.31
CA ILE A 107 20.82 22.83 -5.24
C ILE A 107 20.13 22.30 -3.98
N GLU A 108 19.00 22.89 -3.60
CA GLU A 108 18.20 22.46 -2.44
C GLU A 108 17.78 20.99 -2.57
N ARG A 109 17.38 20.53 -3.76
CA ARG A 109 17.02 19.12 -3.98
C ARG A 109 18.21 18.18 -3.80
N VAL A 110 19.38 18.54 -4.32
CA VAL A 110 20.61 17.74 -4.14
C VAL A 110 20.99 17.66 -2.67
N ASP A 111 20.93 18.78 -1.95
CA ASP A 111 21.20 18.84 -0.52
C ASP A 111 20.20 18.01 0.28
N ALA A 112 18.90 18.09 -0.06
CA ALA A 112 17.86 17.32 0.60
C ALA A 112 18.03 15.81 0.38
N THR A 113 18.30 15.36 -0.86
CA THR A 113 18.56 13.94 -1.15
C THR A 113 19.75 13.44 -0.35
N SER A 114 20.86 14.19 -0.29
CA SER A 114 22.04 13.79 0.49
C SER A 114 21.80 13.79 2.00
N ALA A 115 20.98 14.72 2.51
CA ALA A 115 20.62 14.77 3.92
C ALA A 115 19.72 13.59 4.32
N PHE A 116 18.69 13.27 3.52
CA PHE A 116 17.78 12.16 3.78
C PHE A 116 18.42 10.77 3.64
N ALA A 117 19.48 10.62 2.83
CA ALA A 117 20.22 9.37 2.72
C ALA A 117 20.79 8.86 4.06
N ASN A 118 20.90 9.72 5.07
CA ASN A 118 21.38 9.38 6.42
C ASN A 118 20.26 9.21 7.45
N VAL A 119 18.99 9.24 7.04
CA VAL A 119 17.83 9.11 7.94
C VAL A 119 17.24 7.70 7.83
N GLU A 120 17.38 6.89 8.89
CA GLU A 120 16.91 5.50 8.90
C GLU A 120 15.40 5.35 8.60
N ALA A 121 14.59 6.32 9.01
CA ALA A 121 13.16 6.32 8.75
C ALA A 121 12.80 6.41 7.25
N VAL A 122 13.72 6.87 6.39
CA VAL A 122 13.49 7.16 4.97
C VAL A 122 14.06 6.03 4.13
N ASP A 123 13.21 5.43 3.29
CA ASP A 123 13.59 4.39 2.33
C ASP A 123 14.10 5.02 1.02
N SER A 124 13.40 6.05 0.55
CA SER A 124 13.75 6.73 -0.70
C SER A 124 13.26 8.17 -0.73
N VAL A 125 13.88 8.94 -1.62
CA VAL A 125 13.50 10.32 -1.94
C VAL A 125 13.11 10.38 -3.40
N ALA A 126 11.97 10.98 -3.70
CA ALA A 126 11.42 11.09 -5.05
C ALA A 126 11.10 12.55 -5.41
N THR A 127 10.93 12.84 -6.70
CA THR A 127 10.33 14.11 -7.11
C THR A 127 8.82 14.05 -6.88
N ALA A 128 8.21 15.16 -6.44
CA ALA A 128 6.77 15.24 -6.30
C ALA A 128 6.05 14.83 -7.60
N GLY A 129 5.12 13.87 -7.50
CA GLY A 129 4.32 13.36 -8.60
C GLY A 129 4.90 12.15 -9.36
N GLU A 130 6.15 11.76 -9.12
CA GLU A 130 6.76 10.60 -9.80
C GLU A 130 6.46 9.25 -9.10
N GLN A 131 6.32 9.26 -7.77
CA GLN A 131 6.10 8.07 -6.95
C GLN A 131 5.05 8.33 -5.87
N ASN A 132 4.50 7.24 -5.31
CA ASN A 132 3.57 7.29 -4.18
C ASN A 132 4.33 7.69 -2.90
N ALA A 133 4.47 9.00 -2.69
CA ALA A 133 5.13 9.52 -1.50
C ALA A 133 4.25 9.43 -0.26
N ASP A 134 4.87 9.20 0.91
CA ASP A 134 4.21 9.22 2.20
C ASP A 134 4.05 10.65 2.74
N CYS A 135 5.03 11.51 2.44
CA CYS A 135 5.00 12.93 2.77
C CYS A 135 5.82 13.74 1.75
N LEU A 136 5.64 15.05 1.80
CA LEU A 136 6.34 16.02 0.97
C LEU A 136 7.27 16.87 1.84
N PHE A 137 8.50 17.07 1.41
CA PHE A 137 9.45 18.01 2.01
C PHE A 137 9.56 19.25 1.14
N GLY A 138 9.42 20.43 1.75
CA GLY A 138 9.43 21.71 1.04
C GLY A 138 9.51 22.90 1.98
N ARG A 139 9.39 24.11 1.42
CA ARG A 139 9.29 25.36 2.18
C ARG A 139 7.84 25.80 2.30
N ALA A 140 7.49 26.37 3.45
CA ALA A 140 6.20 27.04 3.57
C ALA A 140 6.19 28.29 2.70
N THR A 141 5.29 28.30 1.72
CA THR A 141 5.10 29.40 0.77
C THR A 141 3.64 29.85 0.76
N THR A 142 3.39 31.13 0.50
CA THR A 142 2.05 31.64 0.15
C THR A 142 1.62 31.14 -1.22
N GLU A 143 0.37 31.40 -1.60
CA GLU A 143 -0.12 31.18 -2.97
C GLU A 143 0.69 31.97 -4.02
N ASP A 144 1.26 33.12 -3.62
CA ASP A 144 2.15 33.94 -4.44
C ASP A 144 3.62 33.47 -4.42
N ASN A 145 3.89 32.27 -3.88
CA ASN A 145 5.23 31.70 -3.67
C ASN A 145 6.15 32.55 -2.77
N GLU A 146 5.61 33.44 -1.95
CA GLU A 146 6.41 34.14 -0.95
C GLU A 146 6.74 33.21 0.21
N ILE A 147 7.99 33.25 0.65
CA ILE A 147 8.47 32.40 1.75
C ILE A 147 7.82 32.87 3.05
N LEU A 148 6.94 32.04 3.62
CA LEU A 148 6.31 32.28 4.92
C LEU A 148 7.16 31.79 6.09
N SER A 149 7.88 30.69 5.90
CA SER A 149 8.64 30.03 6.95
C SER A 149 9.73 29.14 6.35
N GLY A 150 10.43 28.41 7.21
CA GLY A 150 11.48 27.48 6.82
C GLY A 150 10.98 26.21 6.16
N TYR A 151 11.88 25.23 6.13
CA TYR A 151 11.59 23.89 5.66
C TYR A 151 10.71 23.12 6.65
N GLY A 152 9.85 22.26 6.10
CA GLY A 152 9.00 21.38 6.89
C GLY A 152 8.46 20.21 6.08
N LEU A 153 7.55 19.47 6.71
CA LEU A 153 6.89 18.32 6.10
C LEU A 153 5.42 18.67 5.83
N PHE A 154 4.93 18.21 4.69
CA PHE A 154 3.57 18.40 4.23
C PHE A 154 2.96 17.05 3.87
N SER A 155 1.63 16.98 3.87
CA SER A 155 0.93 15.91 3.17
C SER A 155 1.24 15.98 1.67
N VAL A 156 0.97 14.91 0.93
CA VAL A 156 1.09 14.90 -0.53
C VAL A 156 0.19 15.97 -1.18
N GLY A 157 -0.91 16.36 -0.53
CA GLY A 157 -1.77 17.49 -0.93
C GLY A 157 -1.26 18.86 -0.46
N ARG A 158 0.01 18.98 -0.08
CA ARG A 158 0.66 20.22 0.39
C ARG A 158 0.07 20.83 1.68
N LEU A 159 -0.64 20.04 2.48
CA LEU A 159 -1.10 20.48 3.80
C LEU A 159 0.03 20.35 4.82
N ASN A 160 0.36 21.44 5.51
CA ASN A 160 1.42 21.45 6.52
C ASN A 160 1.18 20.42 7.63
N LEU A 161 2.18 19.60 7.93
CA LEU A 161 2.14 18.72 9.09
C LEU A 161 2.45 19.52 10.35
N PRO A 162 1.61 19.42 11.40
CA PRO A 162 1.81 20.17 12.64
C PRO A 162 3.20 19.98 13.24
N SER A 163 3.76 21.09 13.73
CA SER A 163 5.06 21.13 14.42
C SER A 163 6.25 20.68 13.57
N THR A 164 6.21 20.89 12.25
CA THR A 164 7.33 20.53 11.36
C THR A 164 8.03 21.72 10.71
N LEU A 165 7.41 22.89 10.66
CA LEU A 165 8.05 24.09 10.10
C LEU A 165 9.23 24.57 10.95
N GLY A 166 10.33 24.90 10.28
CA GLY A 166 11.52 25.50 10.87
C GLY A 166 11.63 27.00 10.63
N ALA A 167 12.78 27.56 11.00
CA ALA A 167 13.10 28.96 10.77
C ALA A 167 13.39 29.23 9.28
N ALA A 168 13.09 30.45 8.80
CA ALA A 168 13.19 30.82 7.39
C ALA A 168 14.61 30.71 6.79
N ASP A 169 15.64 30.84 7.63
CA ASP A 169 17.06 30.78 7.32
C ASP A 169 17.70 29.43 7.68
N GLU A 170 16.92 28.44 8.11
CA GLU A 170 17.43 27.12 8.48
C GLU A 170 18.01 26.38 7.27
N ALA A 171 19.24 25.88 7.40
CA ALA A 171 19.85 25.04 6.37
C ALA A 171 19.13 23.68 6.24
N ILE A 172 19.05 23.13 5.02
CA ILE A 172 18.35 21.86 4.73
C ILE A 172 18.85 20.71 5.61
N LYS A 173 20.17 20.56 5.76
CA LYS A 173 20.74 19.52 6.63
C LYS A 173 20.24 19.64 8.08
N SER A 174 20.19 20.88 8.61
CA SER A 174 19.65 21.15 9.95
C SER A 174 18.17 20.80 10.03
N ALA A 175 17.38 21.21 9.03
CA ALA A 175 15.95 20.91 8.96
C ALA A 175 15.70 19.40 8.95
N VAL A 176 16.43 18.64 8.13
CA VAL A 176 16.30 17.17 8.05
C VAL A 176 16.67 16.52 9.39
N THR A 177 17.77 16.95 10.03
CA THR A 177 18.16 16.46 11.36
C THR A 177 17.07 16.75 12.41
N ARG A 178 16.49 17.95 12.40
CA ARG A 178 15.38 18.34 13.29
C ARG A 178 14.11 17.52 13.03
N LEU A 179 13.84 17.17 11.77
CA LEU A 179 12.65 16.43 11.35
C LEU A 179 12.75 14.92 11.58
N ALA A 180 13.95 14.37 11.86
CA ALA A 180 14.15 12.93 12.04
C ALA A 180 13.19 12.27 13.05
N PRO A 181 12.93 12.83 14.26
CA PRO A 181 11.95 12.25 15.18
C PRO A 181 10.52 12.22 14.62
N ARG A 182 10.16 13.21 13.79
CA ARG A 182 8.85 13.26 13.14
C ARG A 182 8.73 12.21 12.05
N LEU A 183 9.80 11.96 11.29
CA LEU A 183 9.85 10.91 10.28
C LEU A 183 9.71 9.54 10.93
N GLU A 184 10.35 9.28 12.08
CA GLU A 184 10.12 8.02 12.82
C GLU A 184 8.65 7.87 13.25
N THR A 185 8.02 8.96 13.70
CA THR A 185 6.59 8.94 14.04
C THR A 185 5.73 8.59 12.82
N LEU A 186 6.01 9.21 11.67
CA LEU A 186 5.28 8.93 10.42
C LEU A 186 5.50 7.49 9.95
N ARG A 187 6.72 6.95 10.09
CA ARG A 187 7.04 5.55 9.80
C ARG A 187 6.28 4.61 10.71
N ALA A 188 6.20 4.89 12.00
CA ALA A 188 5.39 4.11 12.94
C ALA A 188 3.90 4.13 12.57
N VAL A 189 3.37 5.28 12.14
CA VAL A 189 1.99 5.39 11.63
C VAL A 189 1.81 4.58 10.35
N LYS A 190 2.76 4.61 9.41
CA LYS A 190 2.73 3.79 8.19
C LYS A 190 2.68 2.30 8.54
N LEU A 191 3.56 1.85 9.42
CA LEU A 191 3.57 0.46 9.92
C LEU A 191 2.22 0.08 10.54
N LEU A 192 1.67 0.90 11.43
CA LEU A 192 0.37 0.65 12.05
C LEU A 192 -0.75 0.56 11.00
N ARG A 193 -0.76 1.46 10.00
CA ARG A 193 -1.75 1.41 8.91
C ARG A 193 -1.63 0.13 8.08
N LEU A 194 -0.41 -0.37 7.86
CA LEU A 194 -0.19 -1.63 7.15
C LEU A 194 -0.66 -2.86 7.95
N THR A 195 -0.78 -2.79 9.28
CA THR A 195 -1.35 -3.89 10.08
C THR A 195 -2.87 -3.87 10.15
N LEU A 196 -3.51 -2.75 9.82
CA LEU A 196 -4.97 -2.68 9.78
C LEU A 196 -5.51 -3.58 8.66
N ASN A 197 -6.32 -4.57 9.05
CA ASN A 197 -7.04 -5.45 8.15
C ASN A 197 -8.51 -5.02 8.08
N GLU A 198 -8.75 -3.81 7.55
CA GLU A 198 -10.11 -3.25 7.36
C GLU A 198 -10.95 -4.11 6.39
N GLY A 199 -10.29 -4.87 5.51
CA GLY A 199 -10.90 -5.83 4.57
C GLY A 199 -11.44 -7.11 5.23
N ARG A 200 -11.26 -7.32 6.53
CA ARG A 200 -11.80 -8.51 7.23
C ARG A 200 -13.33 -8.51 7.30
N ARG A 201 -14.01 -7.37 7.13
CA ARG A 201 -15.42 -7.25 7.53
C ARG A 201 -16.48 -7.63 6.50
N ALA A 202 -16.13 -7.91 5.26
CA ALA A 202 -17.09 -8.47 4.31
C ALA A 202 -16.36 -9.18 3.18
N TRP A 203 -16.91 -10.30 2.73
CA TRP A 203 -16.67 -10.80 1.38
C TRP A 203 -17.00 -9.66 0.41
N VAL A 204 -16.00 -8.90 -0.05
CA VAL A 204 -16.28 -7.76 -0.93
C VAL A 204 -16.83 -8.32 -2.23
N PRO A 205 -18.10 -8.07 -2.58
CA PRO A 205 -18.63 -8.52 -3.85
C PRO A 205 -17.85 -7.79 -4.94
N VAL A 206 -17.13 -8.55 -5.76
CA VAL A 206 -16.54 -8.00 -6.98
C VAL A 206 -17.71 -7.59 -7.86
N PHE A 207 -17.92 -6.28 -8.03
CA PHE A 207 -18.90 -5.76 -8.97
C PHE A 207 -18.57 -6.30 -10.37
N ARG A 208 -19.32 -7.30 -10.83
CA ARG A 208 -19.28 -7.71 -12.23
C ARG A 208 -20.03 -6.64 -13.01
N CYS A 209 -19.30 -5.80 -13.74
CA CYS A 209 -19.90 -5.04 -14.82
C CYS A 209 -20.25 -6.05 -15.92
N SER A 210 -21.48 -6.58 -15.91
CA SER A 210 -22.00 -7.37 -17.01
C SER A 210 -22.08 -6.45 -18.23
N ARG A 211 -21.19 -6.64 -19.20
CA ARG A 211 -21.44 -6.09 -20.55
C ARG A 211 -22.73 -6.74 -21.04
N PRO A 212 -23.76 -5.99 -21.45
CA PRO A 212 -24.93 -6.58 -22.06
C PRO A 212 -24.48 -7.29 -23.33
N SER A 213 -24.74 -8.60 -23.41
CA SER A 213 -24.61 -9.36 -24.64
C SER A 213 -25.60 -8.75 -25.64
N ARG A 214 -25.10 -7.97 -26.60
CA ARG A 214 -25.86 -7.64 -27.80
C ARG A 214 -26.00 -8.95 -28.58
N SER A 215 -27.08 -9.67 -28.34
CA SER A 215 -27.62 -10.61 -29.31
C SER A 215 -28.18 -9.78 -30.48
N LEU A 216 -27.36 -9.60 -31.51
CA LEU A 216 -27.86 -9.30 -32.84
C LEU A 216 -28.53 -10.59 -33.34
N ASN A 217 -29.86 -10.60 -33.28
CA ASN A 217 -30.69 -11.51 -34.05
C ASN A 217 -31.40 -10.68 -35.13
N TYR A 218 -31.17 -11.11 -36.38
CA TYR A 218 -31.68 -10.66 -37.68
C TYR A 218 -31.16 -9.34 -38.23
#